data_AF-A0A1G9TYS6-F1
#
_entry.id   AF-A0A1G9TYS6-F1
#
_cell.length_a   1.000
_cell.length_b   1.000
_cell.length_c   1.000
_cell.angle_alpha   90.00
_cell.angle_beta   90.00
_cell.angle_gamma   90.00
#
_symmetry.space_group_name_H-M   'P 1'
#
loop_
_entity.id
_entity.type
_entity.pdbx_description
1 polymer ?
#
loop_
_entity_poly.entity_id
_entity_poly.type
_entity_poly.pdbx_seq_one_letter_code
_entity_poly.pdbx_strand_id
1 'polypeptide(L)'
;MKLLKRAMRLILPPVIAIVLSACSLLPSLAQNSSAASALPEHDKNAVSFPAAGYSLRFTKVFSDYASEGVFSYSEAQNGKEQNGTPYVHKLYADFMPYETLEIINEMEQNADALTKEQKDENLKKIYASLKNVFFVTVYNKETLQAALAGGKDISEVTGCTDNRLVGEQEGLVYYFSVTNAPLDELSAQSQKAYKALQDGIPDILQGVTLFKPQKE
;
A
#
# COMPACT_ATOMS: atom_id res chain seq x y z
N MET A 1 45.82 -14.58 -25.73
CA MET A 1 44.83 -15.67 -25.72
C MET A 1 43.43 -15.07 -25.65
N LYS A 2 42.65 -15.26 -26.72
CA LYS A 2 41.20 -15.01 -26.79
C LYS A 2 40.45 -16.22 -26.19
N LEU A 3 39.16 -16.01 -25.90
CA LEU A 3 38.10 -16.97 -25.54
C LEU A 3 38.01 -17.22 -24.01
N LEU A 4 36.86 -17.12 -23.33
CA LEU A 4 35.48 -17.36 -23.74
C LEU A 4 34.49 -16.33 -23.14
N LYS A 5 33.69 -15.72 -24.01
CA LYS A 5 32.28 -15.38 -23.75
C LYS A 5 31.49 -16.70 -23.75
N ARG A 6 30.74 -16.99 -22.69
CA ARG A 6 29.52 -17.84 -22.64
C ARG A 6 28.84 -17.52 -21.30
N ALA A 7 27.79 -16.72 -21.30
CA ALA A 7 26.41 -17.21 -21.32
C ALA A 7 26.12 -18.18 -20.16
N MET A 8 25.75 -17.64 -19.00
CA MET A 8 24.87 -18.32 -18.05
C MET A 8 23.71 -17.38 -17.74
N ARG A 9 22.64 -17.56 -18.51
CA ARG A 9 21.28 -17.28 -18.04
C ARG A 9 21.08 -18.14 -16.79
N LEU A 10 21.17 -17.56 -15.62
CA LEU A 10 20.60 -18.16 -14.43
C LEU A 10 19.21 -17.56 -14.27
N ILE A 11 18.22 -18.33 -14.71
CA ILE A 11 16.81 -18.15 -14.36
C ILE A 11 16.74 -18.46 -12.87
N LEU A 12 16.68 -17.42 -12.03
CA LEU A 12 16.38 -17.57 -10.62
C LEU A 12 14.86 -17.41 -10.47
N PRO A 13 14.10 -18.45 -10.09
CA PRO A 13 12.67 -18.29 -9.83
C PRO A 13 12.49 -17.54 -8.50
N PRO A 14 11.52 -16.62 -8.37
CA PRO A 14 11.11 -16.13 -7.07
C PRO A 14 10.25 -17.22 -6.43
N VAL A 15 10.87 -18.06 -5.61
CA VAL A 15 10.16 -18.93 -4.65
C VAL A 15 10.67 -18.56 -3.27
N ILE A 16 9.97 -17.63 -2.63
CA ILE A 16 9.79 -17.64 -1.17
C ILE A 16 8.30 -17.41 -0.92
N ALA A 17 7.53 -18.49 -1.04
CA ALA A 17 6.29 -18.65 -0.32
C ALA A 17 6.68 -19.18 1.07
N ILE A 18 6.65 -18.31 2.08
CA ILE A 18 6.69 -18.77 3.47
C ILE A 18 5.26 -19.06 3.89
N VAL A 19 4.97 -20.35 4.01
CA VAL A 19 3.79 -20.92 4.64
C VAL A 19 3.85 -20.61 6.13
N LEU A 20 2.97 -19.73 6.62
CA LEU A 20 2.66 -19.61 8.04
C LEU A 20 1.35 -20.36 8.32
N SER A 21 1.46 -21.48 9.03
CA SER A 21 0.36 -22.21 9.64
C SER A 21 0.53 -22.19 11.15
N ALA A 22 -0.22 -21.30 11.83
CA ALA A 22 -0.99 -21.56 13.05
C ALA A 22 -1.56 -20.25 13.64
N CYS A 23 -2.87 -20.27 13.86
CA CYS A 23 -3.70 -19.33 14.67
C CYS A 23 -4.16 -17.99 14.07
N SER A 24 -5.19 -18.12 13.23
CA SER A 24 -6.49 -17.42 13.31
C SER A 24 -6.52 -15.89 13.48
N LEU A 25 -6.67 -15.18 12.36
CA LEU A 25 -7.64 -14.09 12.07
C LEU A 25 -7.11 -13.22 10.91
N LEU A 26 -7.12 -13.75 9.68
CA LEU A 26 -7.02 -12.95 8.46
C LEU A 26 -7.91 -13.59 7.39
N PRO A 27 -8.91 -12.90 6.84
CA PRO A 27 -9.65 -13.37 5.67
C PRO A 27 -8.73 -13.50 4.46
N SER A 28 -8.98 -14.57 3.71
CA SER A 28 -8.24 -15.08 2.57
C SER A 28 -7.97 -14.06 1.45
N LEU A 29 -6.69 -13.91 1.09
CA LEU A 29 -6.28 -13.59 -0.27
C LEU A 29 -6.50 -14.83 -1.14
N ALA A 30 -7.52 -14.84 -2.00
CA ALA A 30 -7.68 -15.85 -3.04
C ALA A 30 -8.24 -15.25 -4.33
N GLN A 31 -7.56 -15.62 -5.41
CA GLN A 31 -7.83 -15.32 -6.81
C GLN A 31 -9.24 -15.72 -7.24
N ASN A 32 -9.88 -14.91 -8.08
CA ASN A 32 -10.92 -15.39 -9.00
C ASN A 32 -10.93 -14.57 -10.30
N SER A 33 -10.64 -15.26 -11.40
CA SER A 33 -10.84 -14.79 -12.76
C SER A 33 -12.26 -15.12 -13.22
N SER A 34 -13.07 -14.13 -13.64
CA SER A 34 -14.16 -14.40 -14.60
C SER A 34 -14.64 -13.15 -15.36
N ALA A 35 -14.85 -13.36 -16.67
CA ALA A 35 -15.61 -12.61 -17.68
C ALA A 35 -15.69 -11.07 -17.63
N ALA A 36 -14.89 -10.43 -18.49
CA ALA A 36 -14.87 -9.01 -18.77
C ALA A 36 -16.14 -8.51 -19.49
N SER A 37 -16.74 -7.45 -18.94
CA SER A 37 -17.38 -6.39 -19.74
C SER A 37 -16.41 -5.22 -19.78
N ALA A 38 -16.10 -4.75 -21.00
CA ALA A 38 -14.95 -3.94 -21.39
C ALA A 38 -14.41 -2.95 -20.34
N LEU A 39 -13.24 -3.29 -19.79
CA LEU A 39 -12.33 -2.35 -19.12
C LEU A 39 -11.82 -1.33 -20.15
N PRO A 40 -11.59 -0.05 -19.76
CA PRO A 40 -10.77 0.86 -20.56
C PRO A 40 -9.41 0.20 -20.82
N GLU A 41 -8.85 0.37 -22.02
CA GLU A 41 -7.55 -0.20 -22.40
C GLU A 41 -6.54 -0.12 -21.24
N HIS A 42 -6.09 -1.29 -20.79
CA HIS A 42 -5.14 -1.42 -19.69
C HIS A 42 -3.87 -0.64 -20.00
N ASP A 43 -3.76 0.54 -19.39
CA ASP A 43 -2.46 1.12 -19.11
C ASP A 43 -1.69 0.12 -18.25
N LYS A 44 -0.65 -0.48 -18.82
CA LYS A 44 0.16 -1.53 -18.19
C LYS A 44 0.88 -1.05 -16.92
N ASN A 45 0.91 0.26 -16.69
CA ASN A 45 1.55 0.88 -15.54
C ASN A 45 0.54 1.30 -14.45
N ALA A 46 -0.75 1.02 -14.64
CA ALA A 46 -1.78 1.31 -13.65
C ALA A 46 -2.09 0.09 -12.77
N VAL A 47 -2.17 0.32 -11.46
CA VAL A 47 -2.72 -0.63 -10.50
C VAL A 47 -4.20 -0.33 -10.35
N SER A 48 -5.05 -1.32 -10.63
CA SER A 48 -6.50 -1.18 -10.60
C SER A 48 -7.11 -1.88 -9.41
N PHE A 49 -8.15 -1.27 -8.84
CA PHE A 49 -8.96 -1.78 -7.75
C PHE A 49 -10.42 -1.87 -8.22
N PRO A 50 -10.79 -2.94 -8.98
CA PRO A 50 -12.07 -2.99 -9.67
C PRO A 50 -13.27 -2.94 -8.74
N ALA A 51 -13.21 -3.65 -7.61
CA ALA A 51 -14.27 -3.67 -6.59
C ALA A 51 -14.52 -2.28 -5.97
N ALA A 52 -13.49 -1.43 -5.94
CA ALA A 52 -13.57 -0.07 -5.42
C ALA A 52 -13.77 0.99 -6.51
N GLY A 53 -13.67 0.64 -7.80
CA GLY A 53 -13.94 1.56 -8.92
C GLY A 53 -12.86 2.61 -9.18
N TYR A 54 -11.59 2.31 -8.93
CA TYR A 54 -10.50 3.24 -9.27
C TYR A 54 -9.21 2.54 -9.67
N SER A 55 -8.31 3.29 -10.31
CA SER A 55 -6.93 2.87 -10.57
C SER A 55 -5.95 4.01 -10.28
N LEU A 56 -4.71 3.64 -10.04
CA LEU A 56 -3.60 4.55 -9.76
C LEU A 56 -2.44 4.25 -10.69
N ARG A 57 -1.75 5.30 -11.15
CA ARG A 57 -0.48 5.16 -11.84
C ARG A 57 0.66 5.51 -10.90
N PHE A 58 1.43 4.51 -10.49
CA PHE A 58 2.67 4.77 -9.76
C PHE A 58 3.71 5.37 -10.70
N THR A 59 4.38 6.43 -10.25
CA THR A 59 5.50 7.01 -11.00
C THR A 59 6.72 6.10 -10.93
N LYS A 60 7.70 6.36 -11.80
CA LYS A 60 8.98 5.65 -11.78
C LYS A 60 9.64 5.67 -10.39
N VAL A 61 9.52 6.78 -9.65
CA VAL A 61 10.08 6.93 -8.30
C VAL A 61 9.53 5.85 -7.36
N PHE A 62 8.21 5.63 -7.37
CA PHE A 62 7.58 4.60 -6.55
C PHE A 62 7.96 3.20 -7.00
N SER A 63 8.05 2.96 -8.31
CA SER A 63 8.49 1.66 -8.84
C SER A 63 9.95 1.35 -8.48
N ASP A 64 10.84 2.33 -8.54
CA ASP A 64 12.24 2.18 -8.16
C ASP A 64 12.34 1.82 -6.67
N TYR A 65 11.65 2.56 -5.80
CA TYR A 65 11.65 2.28 -4.35
C TYR A 65 10.92 0.99 -3.97
N ALA A 66 9.90 0.56 -4.74
CA ALA A 66 9.31 -0.75 -4.58
C ALA A 66 10.33 -1.86 -4.87
N SER A 67 11.15 -1.69 -5.91
CA SER A 67 12.20 -2.66 -6.26
C SER A 67 13.33 -2.74 -5.24
N GLU A 68 13.53 -1.66 -4.47
CA GLU A 68 14.45 -1.62 -3.33
C GLU A 68 13.83 -2.15 -2.03
N GLY A 69 12.53 -2.46 -2.01
CA GLY A 69 11.82 -2.93 -0.82
C GLY A 69 11.42 -1.82 0.16
N VAL A 70 11.71 -0.55 -0.14
CA VAL A 70 11.38 0.59 0.76
C VAL A 70 10.00 1.19 0.53
N PHE A 71 9.27 0.73 -0.49
CA PHE A 71 7.88 1.10 -0.73
C PHE A 71 7.01 -0.14 -0.95
N SER A 72 5.84 -0.16 -0.31
CA SER A 72 4.81 -1.17 -0.53
C SER A 72 3.42 -0.54 -0.45
N TYR A 73 2.40 -1.25 -0.93
CA TYR A 73 1.03 -0.88 -0.64
C TYR A 73 0.20 -2.10 -0.26
N SER A 74 -0.83 -1.88 0.54
CA SER A 74 -1.79 -2.89 0.97
C SER A 74 -3.20 -2.34 0.96
N GLU A 75 -4.19 -3.21 0.83
CA GLU A 75 -5.61 -2.83 0.84
C GLU A 75 -6.31 -3.39 2.09
N ALA A 76 -7.23 -2.60 2.62
CA ALA A 76 -8.22 -3.07 3.58
C ALA A 76 -9.61 -2.78 3.05
N GLN A 77 -10.44 -3.82 3.00
CA GLN A 77 -11.87 -3.68 2.77
C GLN A 77 -12.58 -3.72 4.12
N ASN A 78 -13.50 -2.79 4.35
CA ASN A 78 -14.34 -2.88 5.54
C ASN A 78 -15.48 -3.87 5.24
N GLY A 79 -15.29 -5.14 5.63
CA GLY A 79 -16.39 -6.09 5.68
C GLY A 79 -17.37 -5.63 6.75
N LYS A 80 -18.55 -5.14 6.34
CA LYS A 80 -19.71 -4.74 7.15
C LYS A 80 -19.40 -4.39 8.62
N GLU A 81 -19.39 -3.09 8.93
CA GLU A 81 -19.57 -2.53 10.27
C GLU A 81 -18.51 -2.86 11.33
N GLN A 82 -17.22 -2.98 10.98
CA GLN A 82 -16.19 -2.89 12.01
C GLN A 82 -15.83 -1.41 12.29
N ASN A 83 -16.15 -0.98 13.52
CA ASN A 83 -15.65 0.22 14.20
C ASN A 83 -16.06 1.60 13.66
N GLY A 84 -17.29 1.74 13.15
CA GLY A 84 -17.87 3.07 12.89
C GLY A 84 -17.12 3.94 11.87
N THR A 85 -16.15 3.36 11.15
CA THR A 85 -15.37 4.08 10.14
C THR A 85 -16.05 3.86 8.77
N PRO A 86 -16.51 4.93 8.08
CA PRO A 86 -17.46 4.81 6.97
C PRO A 86 -16.86 4.36 5.63
N TYR A 87 -15.61 3.87 5.60
CA TYR A 87 -14.94 3.51 4.35
C TYR A 87 -15.35 2.11 3.89
N VAL A 88 -15.47 1.94 2.57
CA VAL A 88 -15.71 0.64 1.91
C VAL A 88 -14.39 0.00 1.47
N HIS A 89 -13.41 0.83 1.10
CA HIS A 89 -12.09 0.40 0.69
C HIS A 89 -11.05 1.42 1.15
N LYS A 90 -9.88 0.96 1.60
CA LYS A 90 -8.73 1.82 1.89
C LYS A 90 -7.45 1.20 1.37
N LEU A 91 -6.69 1.98 0.60
CA LEU A 91 -5.32 1.68 0.22
C LEU A 91 -4.37 2.35 1.21
N TYR A 92 -3.40 1.59 1.70
CA TYR A 92 -2.27 2.04 2.49
C TYR A 92 -1.04 2.02 1.60
N ALA A 93 -0.41 3.17 1.39
CA ALA A 93 0.86 3.27 0.69
C ALA A 93 1.94 3.54 1.74
N ASP A 94 2.81 2.55 1.96
CA ASP A 94 3.71 2.47 3.10
C ASP A 94 5.16 2.62 2.66
N PHE A 95 5.90 3.38 3.46
CA PHE A 95 7.35 3.48 3.41
C PHE A 95 7.95 2.59 4.49
N MET A 96 8.90 1.77 4.05
CA MET A 96 9.74 0.94 4.90
C MET A 96 11.14 1.56 4.92
N PRO A 97 11.54 2.21 6.04
CA PRO A 97 12.88 2.76 6.17
C PRO A 97 13.98 1.71 5.91
N TYR A 98 15.15 2.14 5.43
CA TYR A 98 16.27 1.22 5.17
C TYR A 98 16.73 0.49 6.44
N GLU A 99 16.62 1.13 7.61
CA GLU A 99 16.90 0.52 8.92
C GLU A 99 15.95 -0.65 9.21
N THR A 100 14.71 -0.57 8.72
CA THR A 100 13.74 -1.66 8.82
C THR A 100 14.14 -2.84 7.92
N LEU A 101 14.64 -2.54 6.72
CA LEU A 101 15.17 -3.57 5.82
C LEU A 101 16.40 -4.27 6.42
N GLU A 102 17.25 -3.54 7.14
CA GLU A 102 18.37 -4.14 7.87
C GLU A 102 17.89 -5.15 8.91
N ILE A 103 16.87 -4.81 9.71
CA ILE A 103 16.26 -5.73 10.68
C ILE A 103 15.68 -6.98 9.98
N ILE A 104 14.98 -6.80 8.86
CA ILE A 104 14.40 -7.91 8.09
C ILE A 104 15.52 -8.82 7.56
N ASN A 105 16.56 -8.24 6.97
CA ASN A 105 17.70 -8.99 6.44
C ASN A 105 18.42 -9.77 7.55
N GLU A 106 18.60 -9.18 8.73
CA GLU A 106 19.18 -9.86 9.89
C GLU A 106 18.31 -11.03 10.36
N MET A 107 16.99 -10.85 10.37
CA MET A 107 16.04 -11.92 10.72
C MET A 107 16.08 -13.06 9.71
N GLU A 108 16.14 -12.77 8.42
CA GLU A 108 16.20 -13.77 7.36
C GLU A 108 17.51 -14.58 7.42
N GLN A 109 18.64 -13.90 7.62
CA GLN A 109 19.96 -14.54 7.71
C GLN A 109 20.12 -15.43 8.95
N ASN A 110 19.42 -15.10 10.05
CA ASN A 110 19.55 -15.79 11.34
C ASN A 110 18.27 -16.52 11.76
N ALA A 111 17.37 -16.81 10.81
CA ALA A 111 16.00 -17.26 11.10
C ALA A 111 15.93 -18.48 12.03
N ASP A 112 16.87 -19.42 11.91
CA ASP A 112 16.92 -20.65 12.71
C ASP A 112 17.57 -20.44 14.09
N ALA A 113 18.38 -19.40 14.25
CA ALA A 113 19.07 -19.08 15.50
C ALA A 113 18.23 -18.19 16.43
N LEU A 114 17.23 -17.49 15.88
CA LEU A 114 16.35 -16.61 16.65
C LEU A 114 15.27 -17.38 17.41
N THR A 115 15.12 -17.08 18.71
CA THR A 115 13.98 -17.57 19.49
C THR A 115 12.67 -16.93 19.02
N LYS A 116 11.54 -17.48 19.46
CA LYS A 116 10.23 -16.89 19.16
C LYS A 116 10.12 -15.47 19.71
N GLU A 117 10.59 -15.24 20.93
CA GLU A 117 10.56 -13.93 21.58
C GLU A 117 11.34 -12.88 20.79
N GLN A 118 12.54 -13.25 20.29
CA GLN A 118 13.34 -12.36 19.45
C GLN A 118 12.65 -12.04 18.12
N LYS A 119 11.98 -13.03 17.51
CA LYS A 119 11.18 -12.82 16.29
C LYS A 119 10.01 -11.87 16.57
N ASP A 120 9.29 -12.07 17.66
CA ASP A 120 8.16 -11.22 18.05
C ASP A 120 8.60 -9.78 18.36
N GLU A 121 9.74 -9.59 19.03
CA GLU A 121 10.33 -8.27 19.27
C GLU A 121 10.75 -7.56 17.99
N ASN A 122 11.41 -8.27 17.07
CA ASN A 122 11.82 -7.68 15.80
C ASN A 122 10.61 -7.37 14.90
N LEU A 123 9.59 -8.22 14.88
CA LEU A 123 8.33 -7.91 14.19
C LEU A 123 7.67 -6.65 14.76
N LYS A 124 7.62 -6.49 16.09
CA LYS A 124 7.11 -5.26 16.71
C LYS A 124 7.90 -4.04 16.26
N LYS A 125 9.24 -4.12 16.21
CA LYS A 125 10.10 -3.03 15.71
C LYS A 125 9.80 -2.71 14.24
N ILE A 126 9.68 -3.74 13.40
CA ILE A 126 9.34 -3.58 11.98
C ILE A 126 8.01 -2.84 11.85
N TYR A 127 6.93 -3.32 12.47
CA TYR A 127 5.62 -2.67 12.37
C TYR A 127 5.59 -1.25 12.95
N ALA A 128 6.30 -0.99 14.05
CA ALA A 128 6.38 0.36 14.62
C ALA A 128 7.19 1.35 13.76
N SER A 129 8.12 0.83 12.93
CA SER A 129 8.96 1.64 12.06
C SER A 129 8.29 2.07 10.76
N LEU A 130 7.28 1.32 10.29
CA LEU A 130 6.56 1.63 9.06
C LEU A 130 5.93 3.01 9.14
N LYS A 131 6.12 3.80 8.09
CA LYS A 131 5.52 5.13 7.95
C LYS A 131 4.60 5.10 6.75
N ASN A 132 3.38 5.59 6.88
CA ASN A 132 2.55 5.79 5.70
C ASN A 132 3.13 6.95 4.85
N VAL A 133 2.92 6.89 3.55
CA VAL A 133 3.21 7.96 2.59
C VAL A 133 1.89 8.66 2.26
N PHE A 134 0.91 7.88 1.81
CA PHE A 134 -0.45 8.36 1.52
C PHE A 134 -1.50 7.25 1.72
N PHE A 135 -2.76 7.64 1.70
CA PHE A 135 -3.92 6.76 1.63
C PHE A 135 -4.81 7.13 0.46
N VAL A 136 -5.47 6.12 -0.11
CA VAL A 136 -6.69 6.33 -0.91
C VAL A 136 -7.84 5.69 -0.16
N THR A 137 -8.79 6.51 0.31
CA THR A 137 -9.93 6.02 1.06
C THR A 137 -11.21 6.25 0.26
N VAL A 138 -11.96 5.18 0.06
CA VAL A 138 -13.24 5.18 -0.64
C VAL A 138 -14.34 5.03 0.40
N TYR A 139 -15.26 5.97 0.41
CA TYR A 139 -16.38 6.00 1.34
C TYR A 139 -17.69 5.78 0.62
N ASN A 140 -18.65 5.16 1.31
CA ASN A 140 -20.04 5.33 0.92
C ASN A 140 -20.46 6.79 1.18
N LYS A 141 -21.05 7.45 0.18
CA LYS A 141 -21.42 8.87 0.26
C LYS A 141 -22.40 9.17 1.39
N GLU A 142 -23.44 8.35 1.53
CA GLU A 142 -24.48 8.55 2.56
C GLU A 142 -23.90 8.37 3.96
N THR A 143 -23.11 7.29 4.18
CA THR A 143 -22.47 7.03 5.47
C THR A 143 -21.45 8.11 5.81
N LEU A 144 -20.68 8.60 4.84
CA LEU A 144 -19.74 9.69 5.05
C LEU A 144 -20.45 11.00 5.42
N GLN A 145 -21.52 11.35 4.71
CA GLN A 145 -22.32 12.54 5.01
C GLN A 145 -22.90 12.49 6.42
N ALA A 146 -23.40 11.32 6.85
CA ALA A 146 -23.85 11.12 8.22
C ALA A 146 -22.70 11.26 9.24
N ALA A 147 -21.51 10.74 8.93
CA ALA A 147 -20.34 10.85 9.80
C ALA A 147 -19.84 12.30 9.95
N LEU A 148 -19.97 13.10 8.90
CA LEU A 148 -19.60 14.52 8.86
C LEU A 148 -20.73 15.46 9.32
N ALA A 149 -21.90 14.91 9.68
CA ALA A 149 -23.03 15.71 10.16
C ALA A 149 -22.64 16.52 11.41
N GLY A 150 -23.16 17.74 11.51
CA GLY A 150 -22.83 18.67 12.60
C GLY A 150 -21.55 19.48 12.37
N GLY A 151 -21.02 19.49 11.14
CA GLY A 151 -19.91 20.38 10.75
C GLY A 151 -18.51 19.82 11.04
N LYS A 152 -18.39 18.50 11.21
CA LYS A 152 -17.10 17.83 11.39
C LYS A 152 -16.28 17.90 10.11
N ASP A 153 -14.97 18.02 10.26
CA ASP A 153 -14.05 18.04 9.13
C ASP A 153 -13.68 16.62 8.67
N ILE A 154 -13.36 16.46 7.39
CA ILE A 154 -12.90 15.17 6.85
C ILE A 154 -11.64 14.66 7.56
N SER A 155 -10.79 15.55 8.07
CA SER A 155 -9.61 15.19 8.86
C SER A 155 -9.95 14.45 10.16
N GLU A 156 -11.14 14.65 10.73
CA GLU A 156 -11.61 13.90 11.90
C GLU A 156 -11.94 12.45 11.54
N VAL A 157 -12.34 12.19 10.29
CA VAL A 157 -12.68 10.84 9.79
C VAL A 157 -11.43 10.12 9.27
N THR A 158 -10.53 10.83 8.60
CA THR A 158 -9.34 10.24 7.99
C THR A 158 -8.14 10.17 8.94
N GLY A 159 -8.12 11.00 9.99
CA GLY A 159 -6.95 11.21 10.85
C GLY A 159 -5.78 11.89 10.12
N CYS A 160 -6.01 12.43 8.92
CA CYS A 160 -4.99 13.04 8.08
C CYS A 160 -5.24 14.54 7.93
N THR A 161 -4.19 15.34 7.71
CA THR A 161 -4.32 16.80 7.59
C THR A 161 -4.41 17.29 6.14
N ASP A 162 -3.78 16.61 5.18
CA ASP A 162 -3.92 16.91 3.75
C ASP A 162 -4.86 15.87 3.11
N ASN A 163 -6.16 16.18 3.08
CA ASN A 163 -7.18 15.37 2.45
C ASN A 163 -7.66 16.04 1.17
N ARG A 164 -7.59 15.33 0.05
CA ARG A 164 -8.00 15.83 -1.26
C ARG A 164 -9.12 14.97 -1.80
N LEU A 165 -10.26 15.59 -2.11
CA LEU A 165 -11.32 14.92 -2.84
C LEU A 165 -10.82 14.64 -4.26
N VAL A 166 -10.70 13.36 -4.62
CA VAL A 166 -10.38 12.91 -5.97
C VAL A 166 -11.62 13.00 -6.85
N GLY A 167 -12.77 12.60 -6.32
CA GLY A 167 -14.04 12.66 -7.02
C GLY A 167 -15.11 11.79 -6.38
N GLU A 168 -16.23 11.69 -7.09
CA GLU A 168 -17.37 10.87 -6.70
C GLU A 168 -17.82 10.01 -7.88
N GLN A 169 -18.22 8.76 -7.62
CA GLN A 169 -18.71 7.84 -8.64
C GLN A 169 -19.66 6.83 -8.00
N GLU A 170 -20.86 6.64 -8.57
CA GLU A 170 -21.81 5.57 -8.17
C GLU A 170 -22.14 5.55 -6.65
N GLY A 171 -22.29 6.73 -6.04
CA GLY A 171 -22.56 6.84 -4.60
C GLY A 171 -21.34 6.60 -3.70
N LEU A 172 -20.15 6.54 -4.27
CA LEU A 172 -18.87 6.50 -3.56
C LEU A 172 -18.15 7.85 -3.64
N VAL A 173 -17.38 8.16 -2.59
CA VAL A 173 -16.55 9.37 -2.49
C VAL A 173 -15.10 8.94 -2.26
N TYR A 174 -14.19 9.47 -3.07
CA TYR A 174 -12.78 9.07 -3.09
C TYR A 174 -11.91 10.19 -2.54
N TYR A 175 -11.20 9.93 -1.44
CA TYR A 175 -10.21 10.84 -0.88
C TYR A 175 -8.80 10.31 -1.06
N PHE A 176 -7.90 11.19 -1.44
CA PHE A 176 -6.45 10.98 -1.38
C PHE A 176 -5.90 11.76 -0.20
N SER A 177 -5.33 11.07 0.77
CA SER A 177 -4.83 11.67 2.00
C SER A 177 -3.32 11.53 2.10
N VAL A 178 -2.60 12.63 2.25
CA VAL A 178 -1.15 12.62 2.43
C VAL A 178 -0.81 12.63 3.91
N THR A 179 0.18 11.82 4.28
CA THR A 179 0.68 11.77 5.66
C THR A 179 2.03 12.46 5.78
N ASN A 180 2.24 13.13 6.91
CA ASN A 180 3.53 13.73 7.27
C ASN A 180 4.08 12.97 8.47
N ALA A 181 4.73 11.84 8.21
CA ALA A 181 5.34 11.07 9.28
C ALA A 181 6.55 11.83 9.87
N PRO A 182 6.79 11.73 11.20
CA PRO A 182 8.04 12.21 11.80
C PRO A 182 9.21 11.38 11.27
N LEU A 183 10.30 12.07 10.88
CA LEU A 183 11.48 11.47 10.23
C LEU A 183 12.79 11.74 10.99
N ASP A 184 12.73 12.43 12.12
CA ASP A 184 13.88 12.89 12.91
C ASP A 184 14.76 11.75 13.43
N GLU A 185 14.17 10.57 13.65
CA GLU A 185 14.88 9.36 14.09
C GLU A 185 15.42 8.51 12.92
N LEU A 186 15.13 8.88 11.67
CA LEU A 186 15.56 8.13 10.49
C LEU A 186 16.93 8.60 10.00
N SER A 187 17.69 7.72 9.35
CA SER A 187 18.92 8.07 8.66
C SER A 187 18.67 9.05 7.51
N ALA A 188 19.71 9.78 7.11
CA ALA A 188 19.66 10.68 5.98
C ALA A 188 19.22 9.98 4.67
N GLN A 189 19.56 8.69 4.51
CA GLN A 189 19.14 7.90 3.35
C GLN A 189 17.62 7.64 3.37
N SER A 190 17.08 7.19 4.50
CA SER A 190 15.64 6.96 4.67
C SER A 190 14.83 8.25 4.55
N GLN A 191 15.31 9.36 5.14
CA GLN A 191 14.69 10.68 4.98
C GLN A 191 14.64 11.10 3.51
N LYS A 192 15.74 10.90 2.76
CA LYS A 192 15.81 11.21 1.33
C LYS A 192 14.83 10.36 0.52
N ALA A 193 14.72 9.07 0.81
CA ALA A 193 13.78 8.18 0.12
C ALA A 193 12.33 8.54 0.40
N TYR A 194 11.97 8.76 1.68
CA TYR A 194 10.63 9.20 2.04
C TYR A 194 10.26 10.52 1.36
N LYS A 195 11.17 11.49 1.36
CA LYS A 195 10.96 12.77 0.67
C LYS A 195 10.75 12.59 -0.83
N ALA A 196 11.52 11.72 -1.48
CA ALA A 196 11.34 11.46 -2.91
C ALA A 196 9.97 10.83 -3.22
N LEU A 197 9.47 9.93 -2.36
CA LEU A 197 8.11 9.41 -2.46
C LEU A 197 7.05 10.52 -2.29
N GLN A 198 7.22 11.38 -1.27
CA GLN A 198 6.35 12.54 -1.04
C GLN A 198 6.33 13.51 -2.24
N ASP A 199 7.50 13.83 -2.79
CA ASP A 199 7.64 14.72 -3.95
C ASP A 199 6.98 14.13 -5.21
N GLY A 200 6.82 12.80 -5.28
CA GLY A 200 6.13 12.10 -6.38
C GLY A 200 4.61 11.96 -6.22
N ILE A 201 4.04 12.33 -5.07
CA ILE A 201 2.59 12.24 -4.80
C ILE A 201 1.75 13.05 -5.80
N PRO A 202 2.09 14.30 -6.17
CA PRO A 202 1.26 15.10 -7.08
C PRO A 202 1.00 14.40 -8.42
N ASP A 203 1.98 13.67 -8.94
CA ASP A 203 1.85 12.93 -10.21
C ASP A 203 0.97 11.68 -10.04
N ILE A 204 1.05 10.98 -8.90
CA ILE A 204 0.12 9.88 -8.59
C ILE A 204 -1.31 10.40 -8.52
N LEU A 205 -1.51 11.52 -7.81
CA LEU A 205 -2.82 12.13 -7.64
C LEU A 205 -3.44 12.52 -9.00
N GLN A 206 -2.65 13.07 -9.91
CA GLN A 206 -3.09 13.37 -11.28
C GLN A 206 -3.38 12.12 -12.11
N GLY A 207 -2.71 11.01 -11.78
CA GLY A 207 -2.89 9.72 -12.43
C GLY A 207 -4.07 8.88 -11.91
N VAL A 208 -4.83 9.36 -10.91
CA VAL A 208 -5.98 8.61 -10.41
C VAL A 208 -7.11 8.63 -11.44
N THR A 209 -7.63 7.45 -11.78
CA THR A 209 -8.78 7.31 -12.65
C THR A 209 -9.92 6.65 -11.90
N LEU A 210 -11.11 7.26 -11.94
CA LEU A 210 -12.33 6.70 -11.36
C LEU A 210 -13.18 6.02 -12.43
N PHE A 211 -13.81 4.90 -12.10
CA PHE A 211 -14.71 4.17 -12.97
C PHE A 211 -15.77 3.43 -12.17
N LYS A 212 -16.76 2.85 -12.84
CA LYS A 212 -17.83 2.11 -12.18
C LYS A 212 -17.28 0.89 -11.42
N PRO A 213 -17.52 0.76 -10.10
CA PRO A 213 -17.11 -0.41 -9.34
C PRO A 213 -17.69 -1.72 -9.92
N GLN A 214 -16.86 -2.75 -9.97
CA GLN A 214 -17.26 -4.10 -10.39
C GLN A 214 -17.68 -4.89 -9.15
N LYS A 215 -18.91 -5.40 -9.12
CA LYS A 215 -19.37 -6.25 -8.02
C LYS A 215 -18.60 -7.58 -8.08
N GLU A 216 -18.03 -7.99 -6.95
CA GLU A 216 -17.56 -9.37 -6.73
C GLU A 216 -18.72 -10.36 -6.72
#